data_AF-A0A7W1R0U5-F1
#
_entry.id   AF-A0A7W1R0U5-F1
#
_cell.length_a   1.000
_cell.length_b   1.000
_cell.length_c   1.000
_cell.angle_alpha   90.00
_cell.angle_beta   90.00
_cell.angle_gamma   90.00
#
_symmetry.space_group_name_H-M   'P 1'
#
loop_
_entity.id
_entity.type
_entity.pdbx_description
1 polymer ?
#
loop_
_entity_poly.entity_id
_entity_poly.type
_entity_poly.pdbx_seq_one_letter_code
_entity_poly.pdbx_strand_id
1 'polypeptide(L)'
;MARERTDADDLSVAPVVGPDDPRRFTDSGIEVEPLYGPGDVADGLEERLGEPGEHPFTRGPHREMYRKQLWTMRQYAGYASAKESNERYKYLLAHGSTGLSMAFDLPTQLGLDSDDPRCLGEVGRTGVAIDTLDDMRTAFDGIPLDEVSTSMTINAPAAVLLALYQLVGEEQGVAPEKLRGTVQNDILKEYIARGNFIYPPVPSMRLTTDLFAYCAEQIPRWNTCSISGYHFREKGCSAVQEVAFTLTNGMAYVQAAIDAGLAVDDFAPRLAFFFNGHNNVFQEVAKFRAARRIWAEAMRDRFGATDPKAMMIRFHTQTGG
;
A
#
# COMPACT_ATOMS: atom_id res chain seq x y z
N MET A 1 -38.29 -24.60 5.02
CA MET A 1 -38.65 -23.87 6.25
C MET A 1 -37.67 -22.72 6.39
N ALA A 2 -38.15 -21.48 6.43
CA ALA A 2 -37.29 -20.32 6.61
C ALA A 2 -36.72 -20.36 8.04
N ARG A 3 -35.39 -20.36 8.15
CA ARG A 3 -34.68 -20.31 9.42
C ARG A 3 -34.89 -18.90 10.01
N GLU A 4 -35.29 -18.79 11.27
CA GLU A 4 -35.35 -17.50 11.96
C GLU A 4 -33.96 -16.86 11.97
N ARG A 5 -33.86 -15.63 11.43
CA ARG A 5 -32.64 -14.82 11.43
C ARG A 5 -32.24 -14.50 12.87
N THR A 6 -31.00 -14.78 13.22
CA THR A 6 -30.38 -14.41 14.51
C THR A 6 -29.55 -13.14 14.35
N ASP A 7 -29.23 -12.45 15.44
CA ASP A 7 -28.33 -11.28 15.43
C ASP A 7 -26.95 -11.56 14.81
N ALA A 8 -26.52 -12.83 14.76
CA ALA A 8 -25.29 -13.26 14.10
C ALA A 8 -25.41 -13.29 12.56
N ASP A 9 -26.62 -13.47 12.01
CA ASP A 9 -26.87 -13.40 10.56
C ASP A 9 -26.81 -11.94 10.03
N ASP A 10 -26.74 -10.95 10.92
CA ASP A 10 -26.66 -9.52 10.60
C ASP A 10 -25.20 -9.01 10.55
N LEU A 11 -24.22 -9.88 10.82
CA LEU A 11 -22.80 -9.52 10.87
C LEU A 11 -22.04 -9.81 9.57
N SER A 12 -22.61 -10.55 8.62
CA SER A 12 -21.96 -10.86 7.34
C SER A 12 -22.45 -9.97 6.21
N VAL A 13 -21.51 -9.40 5.44
CA VAL A 13 -21.84 -8.62 4.22
C VAL A 13 -22.57 -9.50 3.19
N ALA A 14 -22.12 -10.74 3.04
CA ALA A 14 -22.77 -11.69 2.15
C ALA A 14 -23.97 -12.37 2.84
N PRO A 15 -25.10 -12.57 2.13
CA PRO A 15 -26.18 -13.40 2.63
C PRO A 15 -25.70 -14.81 2.98
N VAL A 16 -26.02 -15.29 4.19
CA VAL A 16 -25.82 -16.69 4.56
C VAL A 16 -26.93 -17.52 3.94
N VAL A 17 -26.57 -18.34 2.94
CA VAL A 17 -27.51 -19.24 2.28
C VAL A 17 -27.28 -20.70 2.69
N GLY A 18 -28.36 -21.46 2.79
CA GLY A 18 -28.32 -22.88 3.14
C GLY A 18 -27.80 -23.77 2.00
N PRO A 19 -27.49 -25.05 2.28
CA PRO A 19 -26.95 -25.98 1.27
C PRO A 19 -27.89 -26.21 0.08
N ASP A 20 -29.20 -26.07 0.28
CA ASP A 20 -30.23 -26.28 -0.75
C ASP A 20 -30.54 -25.00 -1.58
N ASP A 21 -29.96 -23.86 -1.23
CA ASP A 21 -30.12 -22.63 -2.01
C ASP A 21 -29.16 -22.68 -3.20
N PRO A 22 -29.64 -22.53 -4.45
CA PRO A 22 -28.79 -22.59 -5.62
C PRO A 22 -27.90 -21.35 -5.77
N ARG A 23 -28.22 -20.24 -5.10
CA ARG A 23 -27.50 -18.97 -5.24
C ARG A 23 -26.11 -19.06 -4.63
N ARG A 24 -25.17 -18.33 -5.21
CA ARG A 24 -23.79 -18.24 -4.73
C ARG A 24 -23.41 -16.78 -4.61
N PHE A 25 -22.74 -16.42 -3.51
CA PHE A 25 -22.34 -15.04 -3.26
C PHE A 25 -20.83 -14.99 -3.09
N THR A 26 -20.23 -13.92 -3.61
CA THR A 26 -18.90 -13.51 -3.16
C THR A 26 -18.95 -13.06 -1.69
N ASP A 27 -17.80 -12.96 -1.03
CA ASP A 27 -17.72 -12.42 0.33
C ASP A 27 -18.12 -10.94 0.44
N SER A 28 -18.32 -10.26 -0.70
CA SER A 28 -18.84 -8.90 -0.79
C SER A 28 -20.35 -8.85 -0.98
N GLY A 29 -21.04 -9.99 -0.89
CA GLY A 29 -22.49 -10.08 -1.07
C GLY A 29 -22.96 -9.93 -2.52
N ILE A 30 -22.05 -10.00 -3.49
CA ILE A 30 -22.40 -10.00 -4.91
C ILE A 30 -22.81 -11.41 -5.30
N GLU A 31 -24.06 -11.57 -5.76
CA GLU A 31 -24.56 -12.82 -6.31
C GLU A 31 -23.84 -13.17 -7.62
N VAL A 32 -23.47 -14.45 -7.75
CA VAL A 32 -22.75 -14.99 -8.91
C VAL A 32 -23.66 -15.95 -9.64
N GLU A 33 -24.04 -15.57 -10.86
CA GLU A 33 -24.86 -16.41 -11.73
C GLU A 33 -24.09 -17.62 -12.25
N PRO A 34 -24.75 -18.75 -12.53
CA PRO A 34 -24.09 -19.94 -13.09
C PRO A 34 -23.44 -19.72 -14.46
N LEU A 35 -23.90 -18.71 -15.21
CA LEU A 35 -23.43 -18.39 -16.57
C LEU A 35 -23.57 -16.89 -16.83
N TYR A 36 -22.51 -16.28 -17.39
CA TYR A 36 -22.52 -14.92 -17.91
C TYR A 36 -22.30 -14.96 -19.43
N GLY A 37 -23.21 -14.36 -20.20
CA GLY A 37 -23.16 -14.22 -21.65
C GLY A 37 -23.01 -12.76 -22.12
N PRO A 38 -23.06 -12.51 -23.44
CA PRO A 38 -22.91 -11.16 -23.99
C PRO A 38 -23.94 -10.14 -23.50
N GLY A 39 -25.09 -10.58 -22.99
CA GLY A 39 -26.11 -9.70 -22.42
C GLY A 39 -25.82 -9.23 -20.99
N ASP A 40 -24.86 -9.85 -20.30
CA ASP A 40 -24.52 -9.53 -18.91
C ASP A 40 -23.35 -8.54 -18.78
N VAL A 41 -22.78 -8.13 -19.92
CA VAL A 41 -21.76 -7.07 -19.93
C VAL A 41 -22.42 -5.73 -19.66
N ALA A 42 -21.80 -4.94 -18.81
CA ALA A 42 -22.34 -3.64 -18.49
C ALA A 42 -22.21 -2.66 -19.67
N ASP A 43 -23.16 -1.74 -19.78
CA ASP A 43 -23.17 -0.68 -20.80
C ASP A 43 -21.87 0.14 -20.80
N GLY A 44 -21.52 0.66 -21.98
CA GLY A 44 -20.32 1.47 -22.18
C GLY A 44 -19.02 0.71 -21.93
N LEU A 45 -19.00 -0.62 -22.12
CA LEU A 45 -17.86 -1.47 -21.77
C LEU A 45 -16.54 -0.95 -22.37
N GLU A 46 -16.54 -0.54 -23.64
CA GLU A 46 -15.34 -0.08 -24.34
C GLU A 46 -14.72 1.15 -23.65
N GLU A 47 -15.53 2.15 -23.32
CA GLU A 47 -15.12 3.36 -22.60
C GLU A 47 -14.64 3.05 -21.17
N ARG A 48 -15.33 2.11 -20.50
CA ARG A 48 -14.98 1.66 -19.14
C ARG A 48 -13.71 0.83 -19.09
N LEU A 49 -13.32 0.20 -20.20
CA LEU A 49 -12.09 -0.57 -20.34
C LEU A 49 -10.92 0.32 -20.73
N GLY A 50 -11.09 1.11 -21.80
CA GLY A 50 -10.01 1.86 -22.45
C GLY A 50 -8.84 0.96 -22.89
N GLU A 51 -7.73 1.60 -23.27
CA GLU A 51 -6.47 0.94 -23.59
C GLU A 51 -5.52 0.88 -22.37
N PRO A 52 -4.62 -0.12 -22.27
CA PRO A 52 -3.64 -0.18 -21.19
C PRO A 52 -2.69 1.02 -21.26
N GLY A 53 -2.43 1.66 -20.13
CA GLY A 53 -1.62 2.88 -20.05
C GLY A 53 -2.35 4.17 -20.40
N GLU A 54 -3.65 4.10 -20.69
CA GLU A 54 -4.49 5.26 -20.98
C GLU A 54 -5.66 5.33 -19.99
N HIS A 55 -6.20 6.54 -19.76
CA HIS A 55 -7.35 6.73 -18.89
C HIS A 55 -8.55 5.88 -19.39
N PRO A 56 -9.28 5.13 -18.53
CA PRO A 56 -9.24 5.13 -17.05
C PRO A 56 -8.35 4.04 -16.43
N PHE A 57 -7.36 3.54 -17.17
CA PHE A 57 -6.35 2.56 -16.73
C PHE A 57 -6.89 1.22 -16.24
N THR A 58 -8.14 0.87 -16.57
CA THR A 58 -8.79 -0.38 -16.17
C THR A 58 -7.99 -1.61 -16.61
N ARG A 59 -7.32 -1.55 -17.78
CA ARG A 59 -6.51 -2.65 -18.33
C ARG A 59 -5.06 -2.65 -17.83
N GLY A 60 -4.65 -1.64 -17.06
CA GLY A 60 -3.31 -1.53 -16.50
C GLY A 60 -2.74 -0.11 -16.63
N PRO A 61 -1.79 0.28 -15.76
CA PRO A 61 -1.20 1.62 -15.76
C PRO A 61 -0.12 1.81 -16.84
N HIS A 62 0.31 0.73 -17.50
CA HIS A 62 1.36 0.77 -18.53
C HIS A 62 0.89 0.04 -19.78
N ARG A 63 1.27 0.54 -20.96
CA ARG A 63 0.84 -0.02 -22.25
C ARG A 63 1.28 -1.46 -22.47
N GLU A 64 2.54 -1.77 -22.17
CA GLU A 64 3.12 -3.09 -22.45
C GLU A 64 3.03 -4.05 -21.26
N MET A 65 2.72 -3.55 -20.06
CA MET A 65 2.67 -4.30 -18.80
C MET A 65 3.80 -5.35 -18.71
N TYR A 66 3.43 -6.58 -18.40
CA TYR A 66 4.32 -7.70 -18.14
C TYR A 66 4.96 -8.30 -19.40
N ARG A 67 4.62 -7.81 -20.59
CA ARG A 67 5.36 -8.15 -21.82
C ARG A 67 6.70 -7.43 -21.89
N LYS A 68 6.79 -6.24 -21.28
CA LYS A 68 8.03 -5.46 -21.17
C LYS A 68 8.79 -5.78 -19.89
N GLN A 69 8.09 -5.75 -18.75
CA GLN A 69 8.72 -5.94 -17.45
C GLN A 69 7.74 -6.61 -16.49
N LEU A 70 8.16 -7.71 -15.87
CA LEU A 70 7.38 -8.39 -14.82
C LEU A 70 7.22 -7.51 -13.58
N TRP A 71 6.24 -7.84 -12.74
CA TRP A 71 6.10 -7.20 -11.44
C TRP A 71 7.35 -7.43 -10.57
N THR A 72 7.65 -6.50 -9.68
CA THR A 72 8.74 -6.66 -8.72
C THR A 72 8.37 -7.77 -7.74
N MET A 73 9.17 -8.84 -7.71
CA MET A 73 9.12 -9.83 -6.64
C MET A 73 9.83 -9.24 -5.43
N ARG A 74 9.04 -8.78 -4.46
CA ARG A 74 9.52 -8.08 -3.27
C ARG A 74 9.04 -8.82 -2.03
N GLN A 75 9.95 -9.54 -1.39
CA GLN A 75 9.63 -10.27 -0.16
C GLN A 75 9.69 -9.34 1.05
N TYR A 76 8.67 -9.43 1.90
CA TYR A 76 8.64 -8.77 3.20
C TYR A 76 9.61 -9.48 4.14
N ALA A 77 10.62 -8.76 4.63
CA ALA A 77 11.69 -9.32 5.42
C ALA A 77 12.22 -8.29 6.44
N GLY A 78 12.71 -8.81 7.55
CA GLY A 78 13.19 -8.04 8.69
C GLY A 78 12.80 -8.80 9.94
N TYR A 79 13.77 -9.21 10.73
CA TYR A 79 13.57 -9.85 12.02
C TYR A 79 14.84 -9.69 12.86
N ALA A 80 14.68 -9.66 14.17
CA ALA A 80 15.79 -9.56 15.13
C ALA A 80 16.65 -8.29 14.92
N SER A 81 17.97 -8.43 14.90
CA SER A 81 18.89 -7.30 14.81
C SER A 81 19.04 -6.73 13.39
N ALA A 82 19.56 -5.49 13.29
CA ALA A 82 19.93 -4.89 12.01
C ALA A 82 20.91 -5.76 11.20
N LYS A 83 21.85 -6.43 11.87
CA LYS A 83 22.81 -7.34 11.25
C LYS A 83 22.14 -8.58 10.64
N GLU A 84 21.28 -9.26 11.39
CA GLU A 84 20.56 -10.45 10.90
C GLU A 84 19.62 -10.09 9.74
N SER A 85 19.00 -8.91 9.82
CA SER A 85 18.18 -8.37 8.73
C SER A 85 19.02 -8.05 7.48
N ASN A 86 20.21 -7.48 7.63
CA ASN A 86 21.15 -7.26 6.51
C ASN A 86 21.56 -8.56 5.83
N GLU A 87 21.93 -9.59 6.61
CA GLU A 87 22.27 -10.93 6.10
C GLU A 87 21.09 -11.51 5.30
N ARG A 88 19.86 -11.34 5.80
CA ARG A 88 18.65 -11.74 5.08
C ARG A 88 18.43 -10.95 3.79
N TYR A 89 18.67 -9.63 3.79
CA TYR A 89 18.55 -8.81 2.58
C TYR A 89 19.56 -9.24 1.50
N LYS A 90 20.82 -9.42 1.87
CA LYS A 90 21.87 -9.94 0.97
C LYS A 90 21.51 -11.32 0.42
N TYR A 91 20.99 -12.21 1.26
CA TYR A 91 20.47 -13.52 0.82
C TYR A 91 19.36 -13.36 -0.23
N LEU A 92 18.36 -12.51 0.02
CA LEU A 92 17.24 -12.32 -0.92
C LEU A 92 17.70 -11.74 -2.26
N LEU A 93 18.61 -10.76 -2.25
CA LEU A 93 19.17 -10.17 -3.47
C LEU A 93 19.96 -11.22 -4.28
N ALA A 94 20.79 -12.02 -3.62
CA ALA A 94 21.53 -13.11 -4.26
C ALA A 94 20.62 -14.20 -4.88
N HIS A 95 19.38 -14.33 -4.40
CA HIS A 95 18.39 -15.30 -4.91
C HIS A 95 17.33 -14.65 -5.82
N GLY A 96 17.64 -13.51 -6.44
CA GLY A 96 16.83 -12.93 -7.50
C GLY A 96 15.72 -11.97 -7.05
N SER A 97 15.69 -11.58 -5.76
CA SER A 97 14.83 -10.47 -5.33
C SER A 97 15.27 -9.18 -6.04
N THR A 98 14.31 -8.48 -6.63
CA THR A 98 14.57 -7.23 -7.40
C THR A 98 14.28 -5.97 -6.59
N GLY A 99 13.94 -6.14 -5.31
CA GLY A 99 13.79 -5.08 -4.33
C GLY A 99 13.70 -5.64 -2.92
N LEU A 100 13.90 -4.77 -1.92
CA LEU A 100 13.80 -5.12 -0.50
C LEU A 100 12.50 -4.58 0.10
N SER A 101 11.92 -5.28 1.06
CA SER A 101 10.86 -4.71 1.88
C SER A 101 11.17 -4.92 3.35
N MET A 102 11.55 -3.84 4.02
CA MET A 102 11.97 -3.78 5.41
C MET A 102 10.77 -3.78 6.35
N ALA A 103 10.73 -4.77 7.22
CA ALA A 103 9.80 -4.91 8.34
C ALA A 103 10.43 -4.37 9.61
N PHE A 104 9.78 -3.43 10.30
CA PHE A 104 10.25 -2.88 11.58
C PHE A 104 9.56 -3.55 12.76
N ASP A 105 10.24 -3.65 13.88
CA ASP A 105 9.63 -4.13 15.12
C ASP A 105 8.54 -3.18 15.66
N LEU A 106 7.81 -3.60 16.69
CA LEU A 106 6.75 -2.79 17.26
C LEU A 106 7.26 -1.49 17.94
N PRO A 107 8.35 -1.51 18.74
CA PRO A 107 8.97 -0.30 19.28
C PRO A 107 9.27 0.77 18.24
N THR A 108 10.02 0.41 17.18
CA THR A 108 10.37 1.33 16.09
C THR A 108 9.13 1.90 15.43
N GLN A 109 8.10 1.07 15.21
CA GLN A 109 6.83 1.52 14.62
C GLN A 109 6.04 2.51 15.48
N LEU A 110 6.23 2.46 16.81
CA LEU A 110 5.62 3.36 17.79
C LEU A 110 6.55 4.52 18.17
N GLY A 111 7.70 4.66 17.51
CA GLY A 111 8.66 5.73 17.76
C GLY A 111 9.27 5.65 19.16
N LEU A 112 9.49 4.44 19.66
CA LEU A 112 10.14 4.16 20.94
C LEU A 112 11.50 3.51 20.69
N ASP A 113 12.50 3.99 21.41
CA ASP A 113 13.82 3.37 21.43
C ASP A 113 13.75 2.01 22.15
N SER A 114 14.68 1.11 21.81
CA SER A 114 14.74 -0.26 22.36
C SER A 114 14.88 -0.33 23.89
N ASP A 115 15.39 0.72 24.54
CA ASP A 115 15.57 0.79 25.99
C ASP A 115 14.36 1.38 26.75
N ASP A 116 13.30 1.81 26.05
CA ASP A 116 12.06 2.23 26.69
C ASP A 116 11.47 1.05 27.49
N PRO A 117 11.11 1.23 28.77
CA PRO A 117 10.58 0.15 29.60
C PRO A 117 9.34 -0.56 29.02
N ARG A 118 8.58 0.09 28.13
CA ARG A 118 7.41 -0.47 27.45
C ARG A 118 7.78 -1.45 26.34
N CYS A 119 9.02 -1.41 25.86
CA CYS A 119 9.51 -2.22 24.75
C CYS A 119 9.98 -3.62 25.17
N LEU A 120 10.00 -3.91 26.49
CA LEU A 120 10.47 -5.19 27.02
C LEU A 120 9.72 -6.36 26.38
N GLY A 121 10.46 -7.21 25.66
CA GLY A 121 9.93 -8.39 24.97
C GLY A 121 9.39 -8.15 23.56
N GLU A 122 9.44 -6.92 23.05
CA GLU A 122 8.99 -6.57 21.70
C GLU A 122 10.12 -6.14 20.76
N VAL A 123 11.28 -5.75 21.30
CA VAL A 123 12.48 -5.38 20.53
C VAL A 123 12.92 -6.52 19.60
N GLY A 124 12.98 -6.24 18.30
CA GLY A 124 13.39 -7.20 17.27
C GLY A 124 12.43 -8.39 17.04
N ARG A 125 11.28 -8.43 17.72
CA ARG A 125 10.40 -9.62 17.72
C ARG A 125 9.62 -9.80 16.43
N THR A 126 9.09 -8.72 15.88
CA THR A 126 8.19 -8.72 14.71
C THR A 126 8.79 -8.06 13.48
N GLY A 127 10.03 -7.56 13.61
CA GLY A 127 10.77 -6.87 12.57
C GLY A 127 12.16 -6.49 13.08
N VAL A 128 12.88 -5.70 12.31
CA VAL A 128 14.17 -5.15 12.70
C VAL A 128 13.99 -3.96 13.67
N ALA A 129 14.81 -3.91 14.72
CA ALA A 129 14.90 -2.75 15.61
C ALA A 129 15.81 -1.68 14.98
N ILE A 130 15.34 -0.43 14.89
CA ILE A 130 16.11 0.71 14.39
C ILE A 130 15.87 1.89 15.33
N ASP A 131 16.85 2.18 16.18
CA ASP A 131 16.80 3.31 17.11
C ASP A 131 17.59 4.50 16.56
N THR A 132 18.66 4.22 15.82
CA THR A 132 19.66 5.21 15.41
C THR A 132 20.08 5.09 13.94
N LEU A 133 20.89 6.06 13.50
CA LEU A 133 21.57 5.97 12.20
C LEU A 133 22.52 4.76 12.12
N ASP A 134 23.14 4.34 13.22
CA ASP A 134 24.06 3.19 13.25
C ASP A 134 23.35 1.87 12.94
N ASP A 135 22.10 1.73 13.38
CA ASP A 135 21.28 0.56 13.06
C ASP A 135 20.90 0.56 11.58
N MET A 136 20.54 1.72 11.02
CA MET A 136 20.24 1.85 9.60
C MET A 136 21.47 1.59 8.73
N ARG A 137 22.65 2.08 9.13
CA ARG A 137 23.96 1.76 8.50
C ARG A 137 24.18 0.26 8.49
N THR A 138 24.00 -0.40 9.63
CA THR A 138 24.16 -1.85 9.76
C THR A 138 23.18 -2.61 8.87
N ALA A 139 21.91 -2.18 8.83
CA ALA A 139 20.87 -2.83 8.03
C ALA A 139 21.17 -2.79 6.52
N PHE A 140 21.86 -1.76 6.04
CA PHE A 140 22.19 -1.56 4.63
C PHE A 140 23.69 -1.66 4.29
N ASP A 141 24.51 -2.15 5.21
CA ASP A 141 25.93 -2.39 4.97
C ASP A 141 26.14 -3.29 3.75
N GLY A 142 26.97 -2.86 2.81
CA GLY A 142 27.25 -3.58 1.56
C GLY A 142 26.05 -3.73 0.60
N ILE A 143 24.99 -2.94 0.76
CA ILE A 143 23.84 -2.88 -0.16
C ILE A 143 23.84 -1.51 -0.87
N PRO A 144 24.05 -1.45 -2.20
CA PRO A 144 24.09 -0.19 -2.94
C PRO A 144 22.69 0.42 -3.11
N LEU A 145 22.42 1.55 -2.44
CA LEU A 145 21.08 2.15 -2.38
C LEU A 145 20.61 2.83 -3.69
N ASP A 146 21.49 3.04 -4.66
CA ASP A 146 21.14 3.52 -6.01
C ASP A 146 20.71 2.39 -6.97
N GLU A 147 21.10 1.15 -6.69
CA GLU A 147 20.76 -0.02 -7.50
C GLU A 147 19.55 -0.79 -6.98
N VAL A 148 19.31 -0.76 -5.67
CA VAL A 148 18.23 -1.51 -5.01
C VAL A 148 17.05 -0.58 -4.68
N SER A 149 15.84 -1.01 -5.01
CA SER A 149 14.64 -0.33 -4.53
C SER A 149 14.23 -0.86 -3.16
N THR A 150 14.04 0.00 -2.18
CA THR A 150 13.68 -0.38 -0.80
C THR A 150 12.29 0.11 -0.42
N SER A 151 11.42 -0.79 0.04
CA SER A 151 10.14 -0.45 0.66
C SER A 151 10.28 -0.53 2.17
N MET A 152 9.80 0.46 2.90
CA MET A 152 9.80 0.53 4.35
C MET A 152 8.35 0.48 4.84
N THR A 153 7.96 -0.60 5.52
CA THR A 153 6.62 -0.74 6.10
C THR A 153 6.55 -0.01 7.43
N ILE A 154 6.57 1.33 7.33
CA ILE A 154 6.59 2.26 8.46
C ILE A 154 5.57 3.38 8.23
N ASN A 155 4.92 3.83 9.30
CA ASN A 155 3.80 4.78 9.22
C ASN A 155 4.06 6.02 10.08
N ALA A 156 3.71 5.99 11.37
CA ALA A 156 3.81 7.19 12.22
C ALA A 156 5.21 7.84 12.25
N PRO A 157 6.34 7.10 12.31
CA PRO A 157 7.68 7.68 12.22
C PRO A 157 8.29 7.64 10.81
N ALA A 158 7.47 7.51 9.74
CA ALA A 158 7.97 7.33 8.37
C ALA A 158 8.95 8.41 7.90
N ALA A 159 8.73 9.67 8.28
CA ALA A 159 9.62 10.77 7.94
C ALA A 159 11.02 10.59 8.57
N VAL A 160 11.07 10.14 9.83
CA VAL A 160 12.34 9.90 10.54
C VAL A 160 13.10 8.74 9.91
N LEU A 161 12.43 7.61 9.66
CA LEU A 161 13.08 6.45 9.04
C LEU A 161 13.53 6.73 7.59
N LEU A 162 12.79 7.56 6.84
CA LEU A 162 13.25 8.02 5.53
C LEU A 162 14.48 8.92 5.64
N ALA A 163 14.54 9.81 6.63
CA ALA A 163 15.71 10.64 6.86
C ALA A 163 16.95 9.80 7.18
N LEU A 164 16.83 8.78 8.06
CA LEU A 164 17.92 7.85 8.35
C LEU A 164 18.37 7.10 7.08
N TYR A 165 17.41 6.61 6.28
CA TYR A 165 17.71 5.93 5.02
C TYR A 165 18.44 6.84 4.02
N GLN A 166 18.02 8.11 3.92
CA GLN A 166 18.66 9.11 3.07
C GLN A 166 20.10 9.40 3.53
N LEU A 167 20.34 9.54 4.83
CA LEU A 167 21.68 9.77 5.39
C LEU A 167 22.63 8.60 5.09
N VAL A 168 22.16 7.36 5.18
CA VAL A 168 22.95 6.19 4.75
C VAL A 168 23.24 6.25 3.25
N GLY A 169 22.28 6.67 2.43
CA GLY A 169 22.51 6.91 1.00
C GLY A 169 23.60 7.96 0.74
N GLU A 170 23.56 9.08 1.46
CA GLU A 170 24.56 10.15 1.37
C GLU A 170 25.97 9.65 1.75
N GLU A 171 26.09 8.85 2.81
CA GLU A 171 27.35 8.23 3.24
C GLU A 171 27.90 7.24 2.22
N GLN A 172 27.03 6.59 1.45
CA GLN A 172 27.41 5.75 0.32
C GLN A 172 27.75 6.56 -0.95
N GLY A 173 27.63 7.89 -0.92
CA GLY A 173 27.82 8.76 -2.09
C GLY A 173 26.65 8.75 -3.08
N VAL A 174 25.46 8.32 -2.64
CA VAL A 174 24.24 8.27 -3.45
C VAL A 174 23.48 9.58 -3.31
N ALA A 175 23.37 10.32 -4.42
CA ALA A 175 22.56 11.52 -4.48
C ALA A 175 21.06 11.21 -4.21
N PRO A 176 20.32 12.07 -3.48
CA PRO A 176 18.92 11.83 -3.13
C PRO A 176 18.00 11.49 -4.31
N GLU A 177 18.23 12.07 -5.49
CA GLU A 177 17.40 11.87 -6.68
C GLU A 177 17.58 10.49 -7.31
N LYS A 178 18.62 9.74 -6.91
CA LYS A 178 18.83 8.34 -7.30
C LYS A 178 18.11 7.36 -6.38
N LEU A 179 17.76 7.75 -5.15
CA LEU A 179 17.09 6.87 -4.20
C LEU A 179 15.70 6.49 -4.72
N ARG A 180 15.42 5.18 -4.76
CA ARG A 180 14.13 4.64 -5.18
C ARG A 180 13.56 3.79 -4.07
N GLY A 181 12.33 4.08 -3.68
CA GLY A 181 11.72 3.32 -2.61
C GLY A 181 10.30 3.74 -2.33
N THR A 182 9.80 3.24 -1.21
CA THR A 182 8.46 3.52 -0.73
C THR A 182 8.50 3.56 0.79
N VAL A 183 7.86 4.54 1.41
CA VAL A 183 7.40 4.41 2.80
C VAL A 183 5.91 4.09 2.79
N GLN A 184 5.41 3.33 3.77
CA GLN A 184 3.99 3.05 3.83
C GLN A 184 3.20 4.32 4.14
N ASN A 185 3.57 5.07 5.18
CA ASN A 185 3.09 6.43 5.51
C ASN A 185 1.56 6.62 5.39
N ASP A 186 0.78 5.56 5.62
CA ASP A 186 -0.68 5.61 5.58
C ASP A 186 -1.18 5.53 7.02
N ILE A 187 -1.35 6.70 7.65
CA ILE A 187 -1.78 6.79 9.05
C ILE A 187 -3.28 6.55 9.24
N LEU A 188 -4.14 6.89 8.27
CA LEU A 188 -5.60 6.71 8.39
C LEU A 188 -5.97 5.25 8.64
N LYS A 189 -5.33 4.30 7.95
CA LYS A 189 -5.55 2.87 8.23
C LYS A 189 -4.99 2.41 9.59
N GLU A 190 -4.05 3.15 10.20
CA GLU A 190 -3.57 2.82 11.55
C GLU A 190 -4.68 3.03 12.57
N TYR A 191 -5.43 4.13 12.49
CA TYR A 191 -6.55 4.37 13.41
C TYR A 191 -7.71 3.38 13.23
N ILE A 192 -7.93 2.90 12.01
CA ILE A 192 -9.11 2.10 11.69
C ILE A 192 -8.84 0.58 11.80
N ALA A 193 -7.67 0.11 11.39
CA ALA A 193 -7.42 -1.33 11.21
C ALA A 193 -6.14 -1.85 11.88
N ARG A 194 -5.04 -1.10 11.89
CA ARG A 194 -3.72 -1.65 12.25
C ARG A 194 -3.25 -1.33 13.67
N GLY A 195 -3.57 -0.14 14.18
CA GLY A 195 -3.35 0.25 15.58
C GLY A 195 -2.00 0.90 15.92
N ASN A 196 -1.09 1.09 14.97
CA ASN A 196 0.26 1.62 15.24
C ASN A 196 0.37 3.11 14.91
N PHE A 197 -0.34 3.94 15.67
CA PHE A 197 -0.29 5.41 15.58
C PHE A 197 0.34 6.03 16.84
N ILE A 198 0.99 7.19 16.67
CA ILE A 198 1.65 7.92 17.77
C ILE A 198 0.87 9.20 18.12
N TYR A 199 0.51 9.99 17.11
CA TYR A 199 -0.13 11.29 17.28
C TYR A 199 -1.64 11.23 16.98
N PRO A 200 -2.42 12.25 17.35
CA PRO A 200 -3.81 12.38 16.91
C PRO A 200 -3.93 12.53 15.37
N PRO A 201 -5.13 12.28 14.79
CA PRO A 201 -5.30 12.24 13.33
C PRO A 201 -4.84 13.50 12.58
N VAL A 202 -5.17 14.70 13.08
CA VAL A 202 -4.84 15.97 12.40
C VAL A 202 -3.32 16.20 12.26
N PRO A 203 -2.51 16.17 13.34
CA PRO A 203 -1.05 16.33 13.20
C PRO A 203 -0.42 15.17 12.40
N SER A 204 -0.94 13.95 12.49
CA SER A 204 -0.43 12.86 11.66
C SER A 204 -0.68 13.06 10.17
N MET A 205 -1.87 13.55 9.78
CA MET A 205 -2.15 13.91 8.38
C MET A 205 -1.17 14.97 7.88
N ARG A 206 -0.86 15.99 8.71
CA ARG A 206 0.13 17.01 8.39
C ARG A 206 1.51 16.40 8.11
N LEU A 207 1.99 15.50 8.97
CA LEU A 207 3.28 14.82 8.78
C LEU A 207 3.30 13.99 7.49
N THR A 208 2.20 13.32 7.15
CA THR A 208 2.07 12.60 5.89
C THR A 208 2.21 13.54 4.70
N THR A 209 1.53 14.69 4.69
CA THR A 209 1.60 15.66 3.58
C THR A 209 2.93 16.43 3.53
N ASP A 210 3.57 16.69 4.68
CA ASP A 210 4.91 17.28 4.73
C ASP A 210 5.93 16.36 4.02
N LEU A 211 5.80 15.03 4.20
CA LEU A 211 6.64 14.07 3.49
C LEU A 211 6.39 14.06 1.98
N PHE A 212 5.18 14.41 1.54
CA PHE A 212 4.88 14.56 0.11
C PHE A 212 5.64 15.74 -0.46
N ALA A 213 5.56 16.90 0.20
CA ALA A 213 6.26 18.11 -0.20
C ALA A 213 7.79 17.89 -0.22
N TYR A 214 8.34 17.31 0.85
CA TYR A 214 9.77 17.04 0.96
C TYR A 214 10.27 16.13 -0.16
N CYS A 215 9.60 15.00 -0.41
CA CYS A 215 10.03 14.07 -1.45
C CYS A 215 9.85 14.63 -2.87
N ALA A 216 8.84 15.48 -3.11
CA ALA A 216 8.67 16.12 -4.41
C ALA A 216 9.89 16.98 -4.79
N GLU A 217 10.50 17.65 -3.80
CA GLU A 217 11.67 18.50 -4.00
C GLU A 217 13.00 17.74 -3.91
N GLN A 218 13.17 16.89 -2.88
CA GLN A 218 14.47 16.33 -2.50
C GLN A 218 14.67 14.88 -2.96
N ILE A 219 13.62 14.05 -2.98
CA ILE A 219 13.72 12.62 -3.32
C ILE A 219 12.68 12.26 -4.39
N PRO A 220 12.77 12.84 -5.60
CA PRO A 220 11.69 12.83 -6.57
C PRO A 220 11.37 11.45 -7.14
N ARG A 221 12.13 10.39 -6.80
CA ARG A 221 11.87 8.99 -7.19
C ARG A 221 11.29 8.13 -6.06
N TRP A 222 10.98 8.72 -4.92
CA TRP A 222 10.37 8.05 -3.78
C TRP A 222 8.85 7.97 -3.91
N ASN A 223 8.24 6.81 -3.61
CA ASN A 223 6.79 6.72 -3.44
C ASN A 223 6.44 7.10 -2.00
N THR A 224 5.70 8.19 -1.83
CA THR A 224 5.59 8.90 -0.55
C THR A 224 4.52 8.35 0.39
N CYS A 225 3.61 7.55 -0.15
CA CYS A 225 2.60 6.82 0.60
C CYS A 225 2.23 5.56 -0.17
N SER A 226 2.04 4.46 0.56
CA SER A 226 1.43 3.23 0.07
C SER A 226 0.05 3.09 0.69
N ILE A 227 -0.95 3.70 0.06
CA ILE A 227 -2.34 3.77 0.53
C ILE A 227 -2.93 2.35 0.55
N SER A 228 -3.25 1.86 1.74
CA SER A 228 -3.28 0.42 2.03
C SER A 228 -4.69 -0.10 2.30
N GLY A 229 -5.14 -1.03 1.46
CA GLY A 229 -6.30 -1.90 1.65
C GLY A 229 -6.01 -3.20 2.36
N TYR A 230 -4.77 -3.71 2.25
CA TYR A 230 -4.38 -5.00 2.81
C TYR A 230 -4.83 -5.18 4.27
N HIS A 231 -4.54 -4.20 5.13
CA HIS A 231 -4.85 -4.27 6.56
C HIS A 231 -6.35 -4.25 6.87
N PHE A 232 -7.18 -3.58 6.06
CA PHE A 232 -8.63 -3.65 6.21
C PHE A 232 -9.12 -5.07 5.91
N ARG A 233 -8.60 -5.67 4.83
CA ARG A 233 -8.97 -7.02 4.40
C ARG A 233 -8.57 -8.06 5.44
N GLU A 234 -7.37 -7.96 5.99
CA GLU A 234 -6.88 -8.82 7.07
C GLU A 234 -7.66 -8.65 8.38
N LYS A 235 -8.38 -7.53 8.56
CA LYS A 235 -9.33 -7.32 9.67
C LYS A 235 -10.76 -7.76 9.35
N GLY A 236 -10.97 -8.44 8.22
CA GLY A 236 -12.22 -9.09 7.87
C GLY A 236 -13.15 -8.28 6.97
N CYS A 237 -12.69 -7.17 6.36
CA CYS A 237 -13.54 -6.43 5.44
C CYS A 237 -13.74 -7.19 4.11
N SER A 238 -14.85 -6.91 3.41
CA SER A 238 -15.08 -7.43 2.06
C SER A 238 -14.18 -6.76 1.01
N ALA A 239 -14.06 -7.32 -0.20
CA ALA A 239 -13.30 -6.69 -1.29
C ALA A 239 -13.85 -5.31 -1.68
N VAL A 240 -15.17 -5.12 -1.60
CA VAL A 240 -15.83 -3.82 -1.84
C VAL A 240 -15.46 -2.82 -0.74
N GLN A 241 -15.50 -3.24 0.52
CA GLN A 241 -15.10 -2.39 1.66
C GLN A 241 -13.62 -2.03 1.58
N GLU A 242 -12.75 -2.96 1.21
CA GLU A 242 -11.32 -2.71 1.01
C GLU A 242 -11.12 -1.56 0.01
N VAL A 243 -11.72 -1.66 -1.19
CA VAL A 243 -11.60 -0.60 -2.20
C VAL A 243 -12.20 0.72 -1.70
N ALA A 244 -13.38 0.68 -1.09
CA ALA A 244 -14.05 1.89 -0.62
C ALA A 244 -13.21 2.63 0.44
N PHE A 245 -12.72 1.92 1.46
CA PHE A 245 -11.94 2.52 2.54
C PHE A 245 -10.58 3.01 2.03
N THR A 246 -9.88 2.21 1.21
CA THR A 246 -8.57 2.59 0.66
C THR A 246 -8.65 3.80 -0.25
N LEU A 247 -9.59 3.83 -1.19
CA LEU A 247 -9.72 4.96 -2.11
C LEU A 247 -10.20 6.21 -1.37
N THR A 248 -11.09 6.07 -0.38
CA THR A 248 -11.52 7.21 0.45
C THR A 248 -10.37 7.79 1.26
N ASN A 249 -9.52 6.95 1.87
CA ASN A 249 -8.28 7.40 2.52
C ASN A 249 -7.36 8.11 1.52
N GLY A 250 -7.18 7.53 0.31
CA GLY A 250 -6.38 8.16 -0.75
C GLY A 250 -6.89 9.55 -1.13
N MET A 251 -8.21 9.70 -1.32
CA MET A 251 -8.82 10.99 -1.62
C MET A 251 -8.70 11.98 -0.45
N ALA A 252 -8.73 11.50 0.80
CA ALA A 252 -8.50 12.34 1.97
C ALA A 252 -7.05 12.85 2.02
N TYR A 253 -6.05 12.04 1.68
CA TYR A 253 -4.66 12.48 1.57
C TYR A 253 -4.46 13.49 0.44
N VAL A 254 -5.08 13.27 -0.72
CA VAL A 254 -5.01 14.21 -1.84
C VAL A 254 -5.62 15.54 -1.46
N GLN A 255 -6.80 15.54 -0.84
CA GLN A 255 -7.42 16.78 -0.35
C GLN A 255 -6.54 17.49 0.69
N ALA A 256 -6.01 16.76 1.67
CA ALA A 256 -5.16 17.35 2.70
C ALA A 256 -3.88 17.99 2.13
N ALA A 257 -3.27 17.37 1.11
CA ALA A 257 -2.10 17.93 0.44
C ALA A 257 -2.45 19.20 -0.36
N ILE A 258 -3.59 19.21 -1.05
CA ILE A 258 -4.09 20.41 -1.76
C ILE A 258 -4.39 21.54 -0.76
N ASP A 259 -5.03 21.23 0.36
CA ASP A 259 -5.33 22.20 1.42
C ASP A 259 -4.05 22.75 2.07
N ALA A 260 -2.96 21.96 2.06
CA ALA A 260 -1.62 22.38 2.48
C ALA A 260 -0.84 23.16 1.38
N GLY A 261 -1.44 23.37 0.21
CA GLY A 261 -0.89 24.20 -0.87
C GLY A 261 -0.09 23.45 -1.93
N LEU A 262 -0.09 22.11 -1.94
CA LEU A 262 0.60 21.31 -2.97
C LEU A 262 -0.28 21.21 -4.22
N ALA A 263 0.31 21.38 -5.41
CA ALA A 263 -0.39 21.09 -6.66
C ALA A 263 -0.55 19.57 -6.82
N VAL A 264 -1.73 19.11 -7.24
CA VAL A 264 -2.06 17.68 -7.34
C VAL A 264 -1.04 16.88 -8.17
N ASP A 265 -0.61 17.45 -9.30
CA ASP A 265 0.30 16.79 -10.24
C ASP A 265 1.76 16.75 -9.73
N ASP A 266 2.11 17.54 -8.69
CA ASP A 266 3.46 17.54 -8.12
C ASP A 266 3.71 16.33 -7.21
N PHE A 267 2.68 15.85 -6.49
CA PHE A 267 2.82 14.75 -5.53
C PHE A 267 2.07 13.47 -5.93
N ALA A 268 0.91 13.56 -6.58
CA ALA A 268 0.08 12.40 -6.88
C ALA A 268 0.78 11.33 -7.75
N PRO A 269 1.67 11.67 -8.71
CA PRO A 269 2.47 10.68 -9.44
C PRO A 269 3.39 9.82 -8.57
N ARG A 270 3.55 10.16 -7.28
CA ARG A 270 4.32 9.40 -6.28
C ARG A 270 3.46 8.69 -5.23
N LEU A 271 2.15 8.82 -5.30
CA LEU A 271 1.26 7.95 -4.53
C LEU A 271 1.30 6.53 -5.11
N ALA A 272 1.35 5.56 -4.20
CA ALA A 272 1.22 4.15 -4.48
C ALA A 272 0.12 3.55 -3.58
N PHE A 273 -0.28 2.33 -3.89
CA PHE A 273 -1.33 1.62 -3.19
C PHE A 273 -0.86 0.23 -2.76
N PHE A 274 -1.58 -0.38 -1.83
CA PHE A 274 -1.29 -1.73 -1.36
C PHE A 274 -2.57 -2.50 -1.06
N PHE A 275 -2.87 -3.51 -1.86
CA PHE A 275 -4.08 -4.31 -1.72
C PHE A 275 -3.78 -5.76 -1.32
N ASN A 276 -4.78 -6.42 -0.75
CA ASN A 276 -4.76 -7.85 -0.52
C ASN A 276 -5.03 -8.64 -1.81
N GLY A 277 -4.45 -9.82 -1.96
CA GLY A 277 -4.84 -10.82 -2.95
C GLY A 277 -5.47 -12.01 -2.23
N HIS A 278 -6.80 -12.07 -2.21
CA HIS A 278 -7.56 -13.09 -1.48
C HIS A 278 -7.97 -14.29 -2.36
N ASN A 279 -8.65 -15.26 -1.75
CA ASN A 279 -8.94 -16.57 -2.36
C ASN A 279 -9.89 -16.53 -3.59
N ASN A 280 -10.74 -15.51 -3.71
CA ASN A 280 -11.67 -15.41 -4.85
C ASN A 280 -10.98 -14.72 -6.05
N VAL A 281 -10.30 -15.52 -6.87
CA VAL A 281 -9.49 -15.04 -8.00
C VAL A 281 -10.21 -14.02 -8.89
N PHE A 282 -11.44 -14.31 -9.33
CA PHE A 282 -12.16 -13.41 -10.24
C PHE A 282 -12.60 -12.11 -9.58
N GLN A 283 -13.02 -12.18 -8.32
CA GLN A 283 -13.38 -11.01 -7.54
C GLN A 283 -12.17 -10.11 -7.30
N GLU A 284 -11.01 -10.67 -6.97
CA GLU A 284 -9.79 -9.91 -6.76
C GLU A 284 -9.27 -9.27 -8.07
N VAL A 285 -9.37 -9.98 -9.20
CA VAL A 285 -9.11 -9.40 -10.53
C VAL A 285 -10.07 -8.23 -10.82
N ALA A 286 -11.37 -8.40 -10.54
CA ALA A 286 -12.35 -7.33 -10.72
C ALA A 286 -12.07 -6.13 -9.80
N LYS A 287 -11.71 -6.40 -8.53
CA LYS A 287 -11.36 -5.41 -7.51
C LYS A 287 -10.22 -4.49 -7.99
N PHE A 288 -9.11 -5.08 -8.42
CA PHE A 288 -7.95 -4.29 -8.89
C PHE A 288 -8.28 -3.43 -10.11
N ARG A 289 -9.09 -3.94 -11.03
CA ARG A 289 -9.50 -3.20 -12.24
C ARG A 289 -10.49 -2.08 -11.92
N ALA A 290 -11.45 -2.35 -11.03
CA ALA A 290 -12.42 -1.36 -10.56
C ALA A 290 -11.73 -0.23 -9.80
N ALA A 291 -10.79 -0.54 -8.90
CA ALA A 291 -10.07 0.45 -8.12
C ALA A 291 -9.31 1.45 -9.01
N ARG A 292 -8.64 0.95 -10.06
CA ARG A 292 -7.92 1.79 -11.04
C ARG A 292 -8.84 2.83 -11.68
N ARG A 293 -9.99 2.38 -12.16
CA ARG A 293 -10.96 3.26 -12.83
C ARG A 293 -11.53 4.31 -11.89
N ILE A 294 -11.99 3.89 -10.71
CA ILE A 294 -12.60 4.80 -9.72
C ILE A 294 -11.59 5.88 -9.31
N TRP A 295 -10.33 5.50 -9.09
CA TRP A 295 -9.28 6.46 -8.77
C TRP A 295 -8.98 7.42 -9.93
N ALA A 296 -8.86 6.91 -11.15
CA ALA A 296 -8.58 7.74 -12.32
C ALA A 296 -9.66 8.81 -12.54
N GLU A 297 -10.93 8.40 -12.46
CA GLU A 297 -12.09 9.29 -12.55
C GLU A 297 -12.07 10.34 -11.42
N ALA A 298 -11.84 9.92 -10.17
CA ALA A 298 -11.77 10.84 -9.04
C ALA A 298 -10.63 11.87 -9.16
N MET A 299 -9.43 11.44 -9.56
CA MET A 299 -8.29 12.33 -9.73
C MET A 299 -8.54 13.37 -10.83
N ARG A 300 -9.14 12.95 -11.95
CA ARG A 300 -9.49 13.85 -13.06
C ARG A 300 -10.64 14.80 -12.69
N ASP A 301 -11.77 14.25 -12.23
CA ASP A 301 -13.02 14.98 -12.16
C ASP A 301 -13.17 15.78 -10.85
N ARG A 302 -12.66 15.25 -9.74
CA ARG A 302 -12.76 15.90 -8.42
C ARG A 302 -11.53 16.76 -8.12
N PHE A 303 -10.33 16.28 -8.43
CA PHE A 303 -9.09 16.95 -8.05
C PHE A 303 -8.42 17.69 -9.22
N GLY A 304 -8.96 17.60 -10.43
CA GLY A 304 -8.48 18.36 -11.58
C GLY A 304 -7.06 17.98 -12.03
N ALA A 305 -6.61 16.75 -11.74
CA ALA A 305 -5.31 16.28 -12.19
C ALA A 305 -5.21 16.34 -13.71
N THR A 306 -4.03 16.72 -14.22
CA THR A 306 -3.77 16.83 -15.66
C THR A 306 -2.65 15.90 -16.11
N ASP A 307 -1.73 15.51 -15.23
CA ASP A 307 -0.75 14.47 -15.51
C ASP A 307 -1.43 13.08 -15.46
N PRO A 308 -1.41 12.29 -16.56
CA PRO A 308 -1.93 10.93 -16.55
C PRO A 308 -1.33 10.07 -15.42
N LYS A 309 -0.10 10.31 -14.97
CA LYS A 309 0.54 9.56 -13.89
C LYS A 309 -0.10 9.82 -12.53
N ALA A 310 -0.64 11.02 -12.28
CA ALA A 310 -1.39 11.34 -11.06
C ALA A 310 -2.68 10.53 -10.95
N MET A 311 -3.25 10.14 -12.10
CA MET A 311 -4.49 9.34 -12.20
C MET A 311 -4.24 7.83 -12.14
N MET A 312 -2.98 7.37 -12.17
CA MET A 312 -2.66 5.95 -12.16
C MET A 312 -2.59 5.40 -10.74
N ILE A 313 -3.32 4.32 -10.46
CA ILE A 313 -2.97 3.45 -9.33
C ILE A 313 -1.74 2.62 -9.72
N ARG A 314 -0.65 2.72 -8.97
CA ARG A 314 0.43 1.73 -8.95
C ARG A 314 0.40 1.05 -7.60
N PHE A 315 0.32 -0.28 -7.56
CA PHE A 315 0.10 -0.99 -6.30
C PHE A 315 1.05 -2.15 -6.07
N HIS A 316 1.31 -2.40 -4.80
CA HIS A 316 1.79 -3.68 -4.29
C HIS A 316 0.59 -4.58 -3.95
N THR A 317 0.80 -5.90 -4.01
CA THR A 317 -0.17 -6.88 -3.54
C THR A 317 0.53 -7.94 -2.71
N GLN A 318 -0.09 -8.29 -1.59
CA GLN A 318 0.30 -9.40 -0.74
C GLN A 318 -0.89 -10.35 -0.64
N THR A 319 -0.62 -11.65 -0.69
CA THR A 319 -1.65 -12.68 -0.52
C THR A 319 -2.25 -12.61 0.89
N GLY A 320 -3.51 -13.00 1.03
CA GLY A 320 -4.14 -13.16 2.35
C GLY A 320 -3.27 -13.99 3.30
N GLY A 321 -3.13 -13.53 4.55
CA GLY A 321 -2.27 -14.12 5.57
C GLY A 321 -2.82 -15.39 6.21
#